data_AF-A0A3R6Z2L3-F1
#
_entry.id   AF-A0A3R6Z2L3-F1
#
_cell.length_a   1.000
_cell.length_b   1.000
_cell.length_c   1.000
_cell.angle_alpha   90.00
_cell.angle_beta   90.00
_cell.angle_gamma   90.00
#
_symmetry.space_group_name_H-M   'P 1'
#
loop_
_entity.id
_entity.type
_entity.pdbx_description
1 polymer ?
#
loop_
_entity_poly.entity_id
_entity_poly.type
_entity_poly.pdbx_seq_one_letter_code
_entity_poly.pdbx_strand_id
1 'polypeptide(L)'
;TGEHVIVALGELHLERCVKDLTERFAKVPLRVSEPLVGFRETIANGDANYDKLAIFNFKHLHMSDMTTGRTTDGKFKTVVCPTPDCQVTLHLRVMPLPPSVVAFLENHADTWRALQDDSDDSVDVTSVKDELTAVLQGLPDYASASTIFQANTGTPDSDPRAKFESSLITGFQLATTSGPLCDEPVWGVAFVVEDMVLTPTEDAAAIYGPLSGQVISTMKSGCRNAFIQQPVRLVEAMYLCTVQCHAEHLGKLY
;
A
#
# COMPACT_ATOMS: atom_id res chain seq x y z
N THR A 1 19.07 5.44 -15.85
CA THR A 1 20.07 5.75 -14.82
C THR A 1 20.76 7.06 -15.18
N GLY A 2 20.21 8.20 -14.75
CA GLY A 2 20.76 9.51 -15.13
C GLY A 2 20.43 10.67 -14.20
N GLU A 3 19.66 10.43 -13.15
CA GLU A 3 19.20 11.44 -12.22
C GLU A 3 19.56 11.00 -10.80
N HIS A 4 20.08 11.93 -10.00
CA HIS A 4 20.40 11.70 -8.60
C HIS A 4 19.40 12.49 -7.77
N VAL A 5 18.66 11.79 -6.91
CA VAL A 5 17.64 12.40 -6.04
C VAL A 5 18.28 12.79 -4.72
N ILE A 6 18.07 14.04 -4.30
CA ILE A 6 18.47 14.55 -2.98
C ILE A 6 17.20 14.64 -2.13
N VAL A 7 17.20 13.98 -0.98
CA VAL A 7 16.10 14.06 -0.01
C VAL A 7 16.49 15.05 1.08
N ALA A 8 15.61 16.00 1.37
CA ALA A 8 15.79 17.03 2.39
C ALA A 8 14.50 17.22 3.21
N LEU A 9 14.64 17.85 4.37
CA LEU A 9 13.53 18.07 5.32
C LEU A 9 12.57 19.18 4.88
N GLY A 10 12.98 20.01 3.93
CA GLY A 10 12.22 21.14 3.41
C GLY A 10 13.04 21.93 2.40
N GLU A 11 12.40 22.92 1.77
CA GLU A 11 12.99 23.71 0.69
C GLU A 11 14.30 24.39 1.08
N LEU A 12 14.33 25.10 2.21
CA LEU A 12 15.53 25.78 2.70
C LEU A 12 16.69 24.80 2.96
N HIS A 13 16.38 23.60 3.45
CA HIS A 13 17.39 22.57 3.68
C HIS A 13 17.93 22.07 2.34
N LEU A 14 17.06 21.84 1.35
CA LEU A 14 17.46 21.42 0.01
C LEU A 14 18.36 22.47 -0.68
N GLU A 15 17.98 23.75 -0.62
CA GLU A 15 18.79 24.85 -1.14
C GLU A 15 20.19 24.87 -0.51
N ARG A 16 20.26 24.67 0.81
CA ARG A 16 21.53 24.63 1.52
C ARG A 16 22.39 23.44 1.08
N CYS A 17 21.81 22.25 0.94
CA CYS A 17 22.50 21.06 0.46
C CYS A 17 23.08 21.27 -0.95
N VAL A 18 22.28 21.83 -1.87
CA VAL A 18 22.71 22.11 -3.25
C VAL A 18 23.86 23.12 -3.27
N LYS A 19 23.78 24.18 -2.45
CA LYS A 19 24.83 25.18 -2.32
C LYS A 19 26.13 24.58 -1.77
N ASP A 20 26.05 23.83 -0.68
CA ASP A 20 27.23 23.20 -0.08
C ASP A 20 27.87 22.18 -1.04
N LEU A 21 27.06 21.44 -1.81
CA LEU A 21 27.56 20.50 -2.83
C LEU A 21 28.30 21.22 -3.96
N THR A 22 27.76 22.35 -4.43
CA THR A 22 28.32 23.16 -5.52
C THR A 22 29.58 23.92 -5.10
N GLU A 23 29.61 24.52 -3.91
CA GLU A 23 30.69 25.42 -3.48
C GLU A 23 31.80 24.71 -2.69
N ARG A 24 31.45 23.76 -1.82
CA ARG A 24 32.39 23.22 -0.81
C ARG A 24 32.86 21.82 -1.16
N PHE A 25 31.95 20.94 -1.54
CA PHE A 25 32.25 19.52 -1.71
C PHE A 25 32.65 19.17 -3.15
N ALA A 26 31.70 19.11 -4.07
CA ALA A 26 31.93 18.60 -5.42
C ALA A 26 32.59 19.64 -6.33
N LYS A 27 32.36 20.94 -6.09
CA LYS A 27 32.96 22.05 -6.87
C LYS A 27 32.69 21.94 -8.37
N VAL A 28 31.51 21.44 -8.72
CA VAL A 28 31.04 21.29 -10.10
C VAL A 28 29.71 22.03 -10.26
N PRO A 29 29.44 22.63 -11.43
CA PRO A 29 28.14 23.21 -11.71
C PRO A 29 27.09 22.10 -11.80
N LEU A 30 26.04 22.21 -10.97
CA LEU A 30 24.93 21.26 -10.94
C LEU A 30 23.74 21.83 -11.71
N ARG A 31 23.06 20.96 -12.47
CA ARG A 31 21.75 21.25 -13.06
C ARG A 31 20.68 20.65 -12.14
N VAL A 32 19.95 21.51 -11.44
CA VAL A 32 18.93 21.11 -10.46
C VAL A 32 17.55 21.46 -11.03
N SER A 33 16.59 20.54 -10.93
CA SER A 33 15.18 20.79 -11.25
C SER A 33 14.49 21.54 -10.11
N GLU A 34 13.25 21.98 -10.33
CA GLU A 34 12.43 22.49 -9.22
C GLU A 34 12.25 21.41 -8.14
N PRO A 35 12.16 21.79 -6.85
CA PRO A 35 11.86 20.83 -5.77
C PRO A 35 10.54 20.12 -6.04
N LEU A 36 10.54 18.79 -5.92
CA LEU A 36 9.33 17.99 -6.04
C LEU A 36 8.95 17.45 -4.66
N VAL A 37 7.64 17.44 -4.40
CA VAL A 37 7.05 16.78 -3.24
C VAL A 37 6.36 15.53 -3.74
N GLY A 38 6.76 14.37 -3.20
CA GLY A 38 6.11 13.10 -3.51
C GLY A 38 4.68 13.11 -2.98
N PHE A 39 3.72 12.73 -3.82
CA PHE A 39 2.35 12.52 -3.40
C PHE A 39 2.21 11.14 -2.76
N ARG A 40 1.07 10.88 -2.12
CA ARG A 40 0.68 9.52 -1.75
C ARG A 40 -0.69 9.20 -2.33
N GLU A 41 -0.98 7.93 -2.52
CA GLU A 41 -2.27 7.47 -3.02
C GLU A 41 -3.13 6.92 -1.89
N THR A 42 -4.40 7.30 -1.80
CA THR A 42 -5.33 6.80 -0.79
C THR A 42 -6.71 6.49 -1.37
N ILE A 43 -7.57 5.92 -0.53
CA ILE A 43 -8.98 5.67 -0.83
C ILE A 43 -9.82 6.51 0.13
N ALA A 44 -10.85 7.16 -0.39
CA ALA A 44 -11.80 7.90 0.45
C ALA A 44 -12.88 6.97 1.03
N ASN A 45 -13.47 7.39 2.16
CA ASN A 45 -14.67 6.74 2.70
C ASN A 45 -15.87 6.97 1.77
N GLY A 46 -16.47 5.90 1.26
CA GLY A 46 -17.72 5.92 0.51
C GLY A 46 -17.80 4.84 -0.56
N ASP A 47 -19.01 4.42 -0.91
CA ASP A 47 -19.24 3.57 -2.07
C ASP A 47 -18.98 4.40 -3.33
N ALA A 48 -17.92 4.04 -4.06
CA ALA A 48 -17.76 4.58 -5.40
C ALA A 48 -18.84 3.99 -6.31
N ASN A 49 -19.86 4.79 -6.61
CA ASN A 49 -20.87 4.46 -7.60
C ASN A 49 -20.28 4.66 -9.01
N TYR A 50 -19.48 3.70 -9.47
CA TYR A 50 -18.77 3.74 -10.75
C TYR A 50 -19.67 3.78 -11.98
N ASP A 51 -20.97 3.50 -11.86
CA ASP A 51 -21.91 3.66 -12.97
C ASP A 51 -22.02 5.12 -13.46
N LYS A 52 -21.55 6.10 -12.68
CA LYS A 52 -21.67 7.53 -13.03
C LYS A 52 -20.36 8.32 -13.11
N LEU A 53 -19.21 7.73 -12.81
CA LEU A 53 -17.90 8.42 -12.85
C LEU A 53 -17.09 8.00 -14.09
N ALA A 54 -17.66 8.23 -15.27
CA ALA A 54 -17.07 7.99 -16.59
C ALA A 54 -15.95 8.98 -16.97
N ILE A 55 -15.14 9.46 -16.01
CA ILE A 55 -14.02 10.37 -16.29
C ILE A 55 -12.73 9.57 -16.56
N PHE A 56 -12.58 8.38 -15.97
CA PHE A 56 -11.42 7.52 -16.16
C PHE A 56 -11.82 6.23 -16.88
N ASN A 57 -12.09 6.34 -18.18
CA ASN A 57 -12.36 5.20 -19.05
C ASN A 57 -11.02 4.56 -19.46
N PHE A 58 -10.40 3.78 -18.55
CA PHE A 58 -9.16 3.04 -18.82
C PHE A 58 -9.41 1.82 -19.73
N LYS A 59 -9.84 2.07 -20.97
CA LYS A 59 -10.02 1.04 -22.02
C LYS A 59 -8.72 0.34 -22.44
N HIS A 60 -7.56 0.84 -22.01
CA HIS A 60 -6.24 0.35 -22.44
C HIS A 60 -5.46 -0.44 -21.40
N LEU A 61 -5.99 -0.62 -20.18
CA LEU A 61 -5.51 -1.67 -19.29
C LEU A 61 -6.37 -2.90 -19.57
N HIS A 62 -5.75 -4.01 -19.95
CA HIS A 62 -6.43 -5.26 -20.29
C HIS A 62 -7.19 -5.77 -19.04
N MET A 63 -8.43 -5.32 -18.87
CA MET A 63 -9.33 -5.61 -17.74
C MET A 63 -10.02 -6.97 -17.90
N SER A 64 -9.58 -7.81 -18.85
CA SER A 64 -10.28 -9.01 -19.29
C SER A 64 -10.17 -10.19 -18.32
N ASP A 65 -9.18 -10.18 -17.43
CA ASP A 65 -8.80 -11.41 -16.70
C ASP A 65 -9.14 -11.35 -15.20
N MET A 66 -9.83 -10.29 -14.74
CA MET A 66 -10.13 -10.05 -13.32
C MET A 66 -11.63 -9.74 -13.14
N THR A 67 -12.43 -10.72 -12.72
CA THR A 67 -13.87 -10.53 -12.53
C THR A 67 -14.14 -9.80 -11.21
N THR A 68 -15.10 -8.88 -11.23
CA THR A 68 -15.67 -8.33 -9.99
C THR A 68 -16.51 -9.41 -9.34
N GLY A 69 -16.04 -9.92 -8.22
CA GLY A 69 -16.74 -10.90 -7.41
C GLY A 69 -17.48 -10.23 -6.26
N ARG A 70 -18.32 -11.01 -5.61
CA ARG A 70 -18.83 -10.70 -4.27
C ARG A 70 -18.25 -11.76 -3.34
N THR A 71 -17.95 -11.41 -2.08
CA THR A 71 -17.57 -12.39 -1.05
C THR A 71 -18.58 -13.55 -1.07
N THR A 72 -18.17 -14.74 -0.63
CA THR A 72 -19.06 -15.90 -0.43
C THR A 72 -20.33 -15.55 0.35
N ASP A 73 -20.25 -14.60 1.28
CA ASP A 73 -21.38 -14.07 2.07
C ASP A 73 -22.23 -13.00 1.35
N GLY A 74 -21.85 -12.58 0.15
CA GLY A 74 -22.54 -11.53 -0.60
C GLY A 74 -22.51 -10.16 0.07
N LYS A 75 -21.63 -9.92 1.05
CA LYS A 75 -21.66 -8.66 1.82
C LYS A 75 -20.77 -7.56 1.22
N PHE A 76 -19.62 -7.93 0.65
CA PHE A 76 -18.63 -6.97 0.17
C PHE A 76 -18.22 -7.22 -1.28
N LYS A 77 -17.83 -6.14 -1.97
CA LYS A 77 -17.28 -6.18 -3.32
C LYS A 77 -15.82 -6.62 -3.24
N THR A 78 -15.49 -7.72 -3.91
CA THR A 78 -14.15 -8.30 -3.92
C THR A 78 -13.65 -8.44 -5.35
N VAL A 79 -12.33 -8.43 -5.52
CA VAL A 79 -11.70 -8.67 -6.81
C VAL A 79 -11.16 -10.08 -6.83
N VAL A 80 -11.60 -10.86 -7.83
CA VAL A 80 -11.17 -12.24 -8.02
C VAL A 80 -10.00 -12.26 -8.98
N CYS A 81 -8.86 -12.71 -8.49
CA CYS A 81 -7.58 -12.66 -9.19
C CYS A 81 -7.03 -14.08 -9.40
N PRO A 82 -7.34 -14.73 -10.54
CA PRO A 82 -6.72 -16.00 -10.88
C PRO A 82 -5.27 -15.80 -11.33
N THR A 83 -4.42 -16.79 -11.05
CA THR A 83 -3.13 -16.93 -11.73
C THR A 83 -3.34 -17.31 -13.20
N PRO A 84 -2.39 -17.01 -14.11
CA PRO A 84 -2.49 -17.37 -15.52
C PRO A 84 -2.71 -18.87 -15.77
N ASP A 85 -2.23 -19.72 -14.87
CA ASP A 85 -2.43 -21.17 -14.90
C ASP A 85 -3.72 -21.65 -14.19
N CYS A 86 -4.53 -20.72 -13.66
CA CYS A 86 -5.74 -20.96 -12.88
C CYS A 86 -5.54 -21.87 -11.64
N GLN A 87 -4.30 -22.10 -11.19
CA GLN A 87 -4.02 -22.95 -10.04
C GLN A 87 -4.31 -22.24 -8.72
N VAL A 88 -4.13 -20.93 -8.66
CA VAL A 88 -4.37 -20.12 -7.47
C VAL A 88 -5.34 -19.01 -7.82
N THR A 89 -6.39 -18.84 -7.04
CA THR A 89 -7.31 -17.70 -7.17
C THR A 89 -7.36 -16.94 -5.86
N LEU A 90 -7.01 -15.64 -5.90
CA LEU A 90 -7.02 -14.74 -4.75
C LEU A 90 -8.27 -13.87 -4.75
N HIS A 91 -8.93 -13.75 -3.61
CA HIS A 91 -10.02 -12.81 -3.41
C HIS A 91 -9.53 -11.64 -2.56
N LEU A 92 -9.42 -10.46 -3.18
CA LEU A 92 -8.87 -9.27 -2.54
C LEU A 92 -9.94 -8.22 -2.32
N ARG A 93 -9.85 -7.56 -1.17
CA ARG A 93 -10.65 -6.40 -0.80
C ARG A 93 -9.74 -5.29 -0.32
N VAL A 94 -10.13 -4.05 -0.61
CA VAL A 94 -9.38 -2.86 -0.20
C VAL A 94 -10.33 -1.90 0.51
N MET A 95 -9.89 -1.35 1.64
CA MET A 95 -10.68 -0.44 2.46
C MET A 95 -9.81 0.68 3.07
N PRO A 96 -10.39 1.89 3.27
CA PRO A 96 -9.67 3.03 3.85
C PRO A 96 -9.52 2.92 5.37
N LEU A 97 -8.28 3.01 5.87
CA LEU A 97 -7.98 2.91 7.30
C LEU A 97 -8.48 4.14 8.09
N PRO A 98 -9.05 3.95 9.29
CA PRO A 98 -9.42 5.06 10.15
C PRO A 98 -8.20 5.89 10.55
N PRO A 99 -8.35 7.24 10.67
CA PRO A 99 -7.22 8.12 11.00
C PRO A 99 -6.49 7.76 12.30
N SER A 100 -7.21 7.21 13.28
CA SER A 100 -6.61 6.74 14.55
C SER A 100 -5.62 5.60 14.33
N VAL A 101 -5.94 4.65 13.45
CA VAL A 101 -5.06 3.52 13.12
C VAL A 101 -3.87 4.00 12.30
N VAL A 102 -4.10 4.89 11.33
CA VAL A 102 -3.03 5.44 10.51
C VAL A 102 -2.01 6.19 11.36
N ALA A 103 -2.46 7.07 12.26
CA ALA A 103 -1.58 7.78 13.18
C ALA A 103 -0.82 6.83 14.12
N PHE A 104 -1.46 5.76 14.60
CA PHE A 104 -0.80 4.75 15.42
C PHE A 104 0.31 4.02 14.64
N LEU A 105 0.04 3.61 13.40
CA LEU A 105 1.02 2.93 12.54
C LEU A 105 2.20 3.84 12.20
N GLU A 106 1.96 5.13 11.97
CA GLU A 106 3.02 6.11 11.69
C GLU A 106 3.89 6.36 12.92
N ASN A 107 3.30 6.47 14.11
CA ASN A 107 4.05 6.68 15.35
C ASN A 107 4.95 5.49 15.72
N HIS A 108 4.61 4.28 15.27
CA HIS A 108 5.38 3.05 15.56
C HIS A 108 6.11 2.50 14.32
N ALA A 109 6.29 3.30 13.27
CA ALA A 109 6.87 2.86 12.00
C ALA A 109 8.25 2.20 12.15
N ASP A 110 9.09 2.71 13.05
CA ASP A 110 10.44 2.17 13.28
C ASP A 110 10.40 0.78 13.95
N THR A 111 9.44 0.54 14.84
CA THR A 111 9.20 -0.77 15.45
C THR A 111 8.77 -1.80 14.41
N TRP A 112 7.91 -1.41 13.46
CA TRP A 112 7.49 -2.29 12.37
C TRP A 112 8.62 -2.62 11.40
N ARG A 113 9.54 -1.68 11.14
CA ARG A 113 10.74 -1.95 10.33
C ARG A 113 11.68 -2.93 11.04
N ALA A 114 11.91 -2.72 12.34
CA ALA A 114 12.73 -3.61 13.15
C ALA A 114 12.18 -5.05 13.18
N LEU A 115 10.85 -5.21 13.18
CA LEU A 115 10.20 -6.52 13.09
C LEU A 115 10.48 -7.23 11.75
N GLN A 116 10.60 -6.49 10.65
CA GLN A 116 10.78 -7.08 9.32
C GLN A 116 12.22 -7.58 9.08
N ASP A 117 13.21 -6.98 9.75
CA ASP A 117 14.63 -7.30 9.55
C ASP A 117 15.13 -8.50 10.39
N ASP A 118 14.26 -9.18 11.16
CA ASP A 118 14.56 -10.35 12.03
C ASP A 118 15.78 -10.16 12.96
N SER A 119 16.28 -8.93 13.12
CA SER A 119 17.63 -8.68 13.65
C SER A 119 17.68 -8.41 15.15
N ASP A 120 16.53 -8.28 15.82
CA ASP A 120 16.48 -7.98 17.26
C ASP A 120 15.29 -8.65 17.97
N ASP A 121 15.53 -9.82 18.57
CA ASP A 121 14.62 -10.48 19.54
C ASP A 121 14.39 -9.65 20.83
N SER A 122 14.99 -8.46 20.92
CA SER A 122 14.97 -7.59 22.10
C SER A 122 13.80 -6.59 22.14
N VAL A 123 13.07 -6.42 21.02
CA VAL A 123 11.93 -5.52 20.94
C VAL A 123 10.66 -6.27 21.33
N ASP A 124 9.96 -5.80 22.38
CA ASP A 124 8.68 -6.39 22.81
C ASP A 124 7.56 -6.01 21.82
N VAL A 125 7.49 -6.75 20.72
CA VAL A 125 6.52 -6.56 19.63
C VAL A 125 5.12 -7.08 20.02
N THR A 126 5.04 -7.91 21.07
CA THR A 126 3.75 -8.49 21.51
C THR A 126 2.80 -7.42 22.02
N SER A 127 3.30 -6.46 22.82
CA SER A 127 2.50 -5.32 23.30
C SER A 127 1.94 -4.47 22.16
N VAL A 128 2.75 -4.18 21.14
CA VAL A 128 2.33 -3.32 20.01
C VAL A 128 1.30 -4.03 19.12
N LYS A 129 1.45 -5.34 18.92
CA LYS A 129 0.44 -6.16 18.22
C LYS A 129 -0.87 -6.20 18.99
N ASP A 130 -0.82 -6.40 20.30
CA ASP A 130 -2.02 -6.43 21.15
C ASP A 130 -2.75 -5.07 21.17
N GLU A 131 -2.00 -3.96 21.21
CA GLU A 131 -2.56 -2.61 21.10
C GLU A 131 -3.22 -2.38 19.73
N LEU A 132 -2.55 -2.78 18.63
CA LEU A 132 -3.13 -2.69 17.28
C LEU A 132 -4.41 -3.51 17.18
N THR A 133 -4.40 -4.75 17.69
CA THR A 133 -5.56 -5.63 17.72
C THR A 133 -6.70 -5.01 18.54
N ALA A 134 -6.41 -4.38 19.67
CA ALA A 134 -7.42 -3.68 20.47
C ALA A 134 -8.04 -2.49 19.72
N VAL A 135 -7.22 -1.70 19.01
CA VAL A 135 -7.72 -0.59 18.18
C VAL A 135 -8.58 -1.09 17.02
N LEU A 136 -8.20 -2.20 16.37
CA LEU A 136 -8.95 -2.80 15.27
C LEU A 136 -10.25 -3.48 15.73
N GLN A 137 -10.25 -4.14 16.88
CA GLN A 137 -11.46 -4.78 17.45
C GLN A 137 -12.56 -3.77 17.81
N GLY A 138 -12.18 -2.52 18.12
CA GLY A 138 -13.14 -1.44 18.35
C GLY A 138 -13.91 -0.97 17.10
N LEU A 139 -13.56 -1.47 15.91
CA LEU A 139 -14.10 -1.01 14.64
C LEU A 139 -14.88 -2.14 13.93
N PRO A 140 -16.21 -2.02 13.73
CA PRO A 140 -17.05 -3.12 13.27
C PRO A 140 -16.70 -3.64 11.86
N ASP A 141 -16.18 -2.80 10.98
CA ASP A 141 -15.74 -3.21 9.63
C ASP A 141 -14.34 -3.87 9.63
N TYR A 142 -13.57 -3.68 10.70
CA TYR A 142 -12.22 -4.21 10.90
C TYR A 142 -12.17 -5.36 11.90
N ALA A 143 -13.25 -5.58 12.67
CA ALA A 143 -13.38 -6.69 13.61
C ALA A 143 -13.35 -8.06 12.93
N SER A 144 -13.67 -8.12 11.63
CA SER A 144 -13.53 -9.32 10.79
C SER A 144 -12.21 -9.37 10.02
N ALA A 145 -11.37 -8.33 10.09
CA ALA A 145 -9.98 -8.44 9.65
C ALA A 145 -9.20 -9.18 10.73
N SER A 146 -9.60 -10.43 10.99
CA SER A 146 -8.61 -11.43 11.38
C SER A 146 -7.57 -11.35 10.29
N THR A 147 -6.36 -10.93 10.66
CA THR A 147 -5.14 -11.15 9.90
C THR A 147 -5.30 -12.49 9.17
N ILE A 148 -4.94 -12.59 7.90
CA ILE A 148 -4.92 -13.86 7.15
C ILE A 148 -4.25 -14.99 7.97
N PHE A 149 -3.42 -14.60 8.95
CA PHE A 149 -2.67 -15.46 9.87
C PHE A 149 -3.19 -15.51 11.32
N GLN A 150 -4.26 -14.79 11.70
CA GLN A 150 -4.84 -14.85 13.04
C GLN A 150 -6.18 -15.59 13.06
N ALA A 151 -6.21 -16.73 12.36
CA ALA A 151 -6.94 -17.94 12.74
C ALA A 151 -6.47 -19.10 11.85
N ASN A 152 -5.16 -19.30 11.70
CA ASN A 152 -4.66 -20.62 11.36
C ASN A 152 -4.83 -21.50 12.62
N THR A 153 -6.09 -21.85 12.92
CA THR A 153 -6.47 -22.97 13.79
C THR A 153 -6.21 -24.31 13.11
N GLY A 154 -5.67 -24.29 11.88
CA GLY A 154 -4.96 -25.42 11.29
C GLY A 154 -3.52 -25.41 11.80
N THR A 155 -3.07 -26.57 12.27
CA THR A 155 -1.65 -26.82 12.56
C THR A 155 -0.77 -26.28 11.42
N PRO A 156 0.25 -25.47 11.70
CA PRO A 156 1.04 -24.73 10.69
C PRO A 156 1.71 -25.62 9.63
N ASP A 157 1.83 -26.93 9.88
CA ASP A 157 2.45 -27.90 8.96
C ASP A 157 1.51 -28.49 7.90
N SER A 158 0.18 -28.30 7.96
CA SER A 158 -0.76 -29.01 7.06
C SER A 158 -1.39 -28.18 5.96
N ASP A 159 -1.30 -26.84 6.00
CA ASP A 159 -1.96 -25.99 5.00
C ASP A 159 -1.03 -25.72 3.80
N PRO A 160 -1.37 -26.17 2.58
CA PRO A 160 -0.58 -25.89 1.38
C PRO A 160 -0.44 -24.38 1.07
N ARG A 161 -1.31 -23.52 1.62
CA ARG A 161 -1.29 -22.07 1.40
C ARG A 161 -0.12 -21.35 2.07
N ALA A 162 0.41 -21.89 3.17
CA ALA A 162 1.54 -21.31 3.90
C ALA A 162 2.79 -21.15 3.01
N LYS A 163 2.95 -22.02 2.01
CA LYS A 163 4.05 -21.97 1.04
C LYS A 163 4.09 -20.69 0.20
N PHE A 164 2.95 -19.99 0.07
CA PHE A 164 2.82 -18.80 -0.76
C PHE A 164 2.91 -17.49 0.04
N GLU A 165 3.08 -17.54 1.36
CA GLU A 165 3.14 -16.36 2.22
C GLU A 165 4.23 -15.37 1.78
N SER A 166 5.46 -15.86 1.54
CA SER A 166 6.57 -15.03 1.07
C SER A 166 6.29 -14.39 -0.30
N SER A 167 5.56 -15.11 -1.18
CA SER A 167 5.16 -14.63 -2.50
C SER A 167 4.08 -13.54 -2.40
N LEU A 168 3.13 -13.70 -1.49
CA LEU A 168 2.09 -12.70 -1.22
C LEU A 168 2.69 -11.42 -0.63
N ILE A 169 3.60 -11.54 0.35
CA ILE A 169 4.28 -10.39 0.97
C ILE A 169 5.08 -9.62 -0.08
N THR A 170 5.86 -10.33 -0.91
CA THR A 170 6.65 -9.70 -1.98
C THR A 170 5.74 -8.98 -2.99
N GLY A 171 4.65 -9.61 -3.42
CA GLY A 171 3.68 -8.99 -4.33
C GLY A 171 2.99 -7.77 -3.73
N PHE A 172 2.66 -7.82 -2.44
CA PHE A 172 2.05 -6.72 -1.70
C PHE A 172 3.00 -5.52 -1.58
N GLN A 173 4.27 -5.75 -1.23
CA GLN A 173 5.29 -4.70 -1.14
C GLN A 173 5.51 -4.00 -2.48
N LEU A 174 5.56 -4.77 -3.58
CA LEU A 174 5.67 -4.22 -4.93
C LEU A 174 4.44 -3.41 -5.35
N ALA A 175 3.24 -3.75 -4.87
CA ALA A 175 2.03 -3.00 -5.17
C ALA A 175 1.89 -1.72 -4.34
N THR A 176 2.33 -1.74 -3.08
CA THR A 176 2.18 -0.62 -2.14
C THR A 176 3.24 0.44 -2.37
N THR A 177 4.42 0.05 -2.85
CA THR A 177 5.53 0.99 -3.15
C THR A 177 5.25 1.83 -4.39
N SER A 178 4.53 1.27 -5.38
CA SER A 178 4.17 1.94 -6.63
C SER A 178 2.67 1.80 -6.87
N GLY A 179 1.94 2.83 -6.46
CA GLY A 179 0.48 2.89 -6.53
C GLY A 179 -0.09 2.92 -7.97
N PRO A 180 -1.38 2.61 -8.12
CA PRO A 180 -2.02 2.48 -9.43
C PRO A 180 -2.05 3.73 -10.31
N LEU A 181 -2.08 4.93 -9.73
CA LEU A 181 -2.38 6.17 -10.46
C LEU A 181 -1.12 6.85 -11.00
N CYS A 182 -0.14 7.05 -10.13
CA CYS A 182 1.03 7.90 -10.38
C CYS A 182 2.35 7.19 -10.03
N ASP A 183 2.33 5.88 -9.79
CA ASP A 183 3.47 5.09 -9.30
C ASP A 183 4.01 5.61 -7.95
N GLU A 184 3.15 6.26 -7.16
CA GLU A 184 3.49 6.83 -5.86
C GLU A 184 3.08 5.89 -4.71
N PRO A 185 3.72 5.95 -3.53
CA PRO A 185 3.40 5.07 -2.42
C PRO A 185 1.94 5.18 -1.95
N VAL A 186 1.33 4.03 -1.67
CA VAL A 186 -0.03 3.94 -1.12
C VAL A 186 -0.03 4.25 0.38
N TRP A 187 -1.05 4.96 0.87
CA TRP A 187 -1.16 5.43 2.24
C TRP A 187 -2.58 5.38 2.81
N GLY A 188 -2.68 4.99 4.07
CA GLY A 188 -3.95 5.00 4.81
C GLY A 188 -4.96 3.98 4.28
N VAL A 189 -4.49 2.85 3.74
CA VAL A 189 -5.33 1.82 3.12
C VAL A 189 -4.98 0.44 3.67
N ALA A 190 -6.00 -0.37 3.94
CA ALA A 190 -5.88 -1.77 4.30
C ALA A 190 -6.28 -2.66 3.13
N PHE A 191 -5.43 -3.65 2.86
CA PHE A 191 -5.70 -4.74 1.92
C PHE A 191 -6.06 -5.98 2.72
N VAL A 192 -7.20 -6.59 2.39
CA VAL A 192 -7.74 -7.78 3.04
C VAL A 192 -7.79 -8.88 1.99
N VAL A 193 -7.11 -9.99 2.24
CA VAL A 193 -7.30 -11.22 1.45
C VAL A 193 -8.44 -11.97 2.12
N GLU A 194 -9.58 -12.03 1.45
CA GLU A 194 -10.80 -12.66 1.96
C GLU A 194 -10.73 -14.19 1.80
N ASP A 195 -10.16 -14.66 0.68
CA ASP A 195 -10.03 -16.10 0.39
C ASP A 195 -8.89 -16.37 -0.60
N MET A 196 -8.36 -17.60 -0.54
CA MET A 196 -7.36 -18.14 -1.46
C MET A 196 -7.75 -19.58 -1.82
N VAL A 197 -8.18 -19.76 -3.06
CA VAL A 197 -8.60 -21.07 -3.60
C VAL A 197 -7.44 -21.69 -4.38
N LEU A 198 -7.08 -22.92 -4.00
CA LEU A 198 -6.10 -23.74 -4.70
C LEU A 198 -6.82 -24.78 -5.55
N THR A 199 -6.69 -24.68 -6.86
CA THR A 199 -7.17 -25.68 -7.81
C THR A 199 -5.97 -26.53 -8.25
N PRO A 200 -5.87 -27.80 -7.84
CA PRO A 200 -4.79 -28.67 -8.31
C PRO A 200 -5.01 -28.96 -9.79
N THR A 201 -4.14 -28.40 -10.64
CA THR A 201 -4.14 -28.64 -12.08
C THR A 201 -2.85 -29.36 -12.46
N GLU A 202 -2.96 -30.56 -13.05
CA GLU A 202 -1.80 -31.44 -13.30
C GLU A 202 -0.93 -31.01 -14.52
N ASP A 203 -1.38 -30.06 -15.35
CA ASP A 203 -0.81 -29.86 -16.70
C ASP A 203 -0.46 -28.40 -17.11
N ALA A 204 0.03 -27.54 -16.21
CA ALA A 204 0.32 -26.13 -16.57
C ALA A 204 1.75 -25.62 -16.34
N ALA A 205 2.67 -26.47 -15.85
CA ALA A 205 3.99 -26.03 -15.35
C ALA A 205 4.98 -25.53 -16.43
N ALA A 206 4.71 -25.73 -17.72
CA ALA A 206 5.72 -25.52 -18.77
C ALA A 206 5.73 -24.12 -19.42
N ILE A 207 4.64 -23.34 -19.33
CA ILE A 207 4.47 -22.10 -20.12
C ILE A 207 4.66 -20.83 -19.28
N TYR A 208 4.20 -20.81 -18.03
CA TYR A 208 4.06 -19.58 -17.24
C TYR A 208 5.14 -19.36 -16.17
N GLY A 209 6.17 -20.22 -16.12
CA GLY A 209 7.23 -20.14 -15.13
C GLY A 209 6.79 -20.60 -13.73
N PRO A 210 7.62 -20.37 -12.70
CA PRO A 210 7.36 -20.88 -11.35
C PRO A 210 6.08 -20.27 -10.76
N LEU A 211 5.26 -21.10 -10.11
CA LEU A 211 4.00 -20.69 -9.50
C LEU A 211 4.16 -19.55 -8.49
N SER A 212 5.27 -19.48 -7.76
CA SER A 212 5.59 -18.36 -6.85
C SER A 212 5.65 -17.00 -7.58
N GLY A 213 6.27 -16.96 -8.76
CA GLY A 213 6.34 -15.75 -9.59
C GLY A 213 4.96 -15.33 -10.12
N GLN A 214 4.12 -16.31 -10.46
CA GLN A 214 2.74 -16.06 -10.87
C GLN A 214 1.91 -15.50 -9.71
N VAL A 215 2.04 -16.04 -8.49
CA VAL A 215 1.35 -15.51 -7.31
C VAL A 215 1.78 -14.09 -6.99
N ILE A 216 3.08 -13.76 -7.11
CA ILE A 216 3.59 -12.39 -6.91
C ILE A 216 2.93 -11.42 -7.91
N SER A 217 2.89 -11.78 -9.19
CA SER A 217 2.33 -10.91 -10.24
C SER A 217 0.81 -10.77 -10.12
N THR A 218 0.11 -11.85 -9.78
CA THR A 218 -1.34 -11.84 -9.50
C THR A 218 -1.66 -11.00 -8.27
N MET A 219 -0.89 -11.12 -7.17
CA MET A 219 -1.07 -10.28 -5.98
C MET A 219 -0.85 -8.80 -6.31
N LYS A 220 0.23 -8.47 -7.04
CA LYS A 220 0.53 -7.10 -7.44
C LYS A 220 -0.59 -6.49 -8.28
N SER A 221 -1.03 -7.20 -9.31
CA SER A 221 -2.09 -6.76 -10.23
C SER A 221 -3.46 -6.75 -9.56
N GLY A 222 -3.69 -7.68 -8.64
CA GLY A 222 -4.88 -7.81 -7.80
C GLY A 222 -5.08 -6.61 -6.89
N CYS A 223 -4.04 -6.25 -6.12
CA CYS A 223 -4.04 -5.04 -5.30
C CYS A 223 -4.32 -3.78 -6.14
N ARG A 224 -3.66 -3.65 -7.29
CA ARG A 224 -3.85 -2.51 -8.20
C ARG A 224 -5.29 -2.38 -8.68
N ASN A 225 -5.88 -3.48 -9.13
CA ASN A 225 -7.26 -3.51 -9.64
C ASN A 225 -8.29 -3.29 -8.52
N ALA A 226 -8.08 -3.88 -7.35
CA ALA A 226 -8.96 -3.68 -6.21
C ALA A 226 -8.92 -2.24 -5.69
N PHE A 227 -7.77 -1.57 -5.78
CA PHE A 227 -7.62 -0.16 -5.43
C PHE A 227 -8.34 0.78 -6.41
N ILE A 228 -8.21 0.54 -7.72
CA ILE A 228 -8.89 1.36 -8.76
C ILE A 228 -10.42 1.25 -8.68
N GLN A 229 -10.94 0.15 -8.13
CA GLN A 229 -12.36 -0.06 -7.88
C GLN A 229 -12.91 0.65 -6.63
N GLN A 230 -12.09 1.43 -5.92
CA GLN A 230 -12.46 2.24 -4.77
C GLN A 230 -12.26 3.72 -5.08
N PRO A 231 -12.94 4.68 -4.41
CA PRO A 231 -12.82 6.10 -4.72
C PRO A 231 -11.43 6.63 -4.38
N VAL A 232 -10.50 6.47 -5.32
CA VAL A 232 -9.09 6.83 -5.18
C VAL A 232 -8.90 8.35 -5.08
N ARG A 233 -7.93 8.78 -4.30
CA ARG A 233 -7.56 10.18 -4.08
C ARG A 233 -6.04 10.30 -3.95
N LEU A 234 -5.51 11.45 -4.36
CA LEU A 234 -4.14 11.84 -4.04
C LEU A 234 -4.12 12.53 -2.68
N VAL A 235 -3.10 12.24 -1.89
CA VAL A 235 -2.82 12.87 -0.60
C VAL A 235 -1.64 13.81 -0.83
N GLU A 236 -1.93 15.10 -0.73
CA GLU A 236 -0.91 16.14 -0.78
C GLU A 236 -0.28 16.30 0.61
N ALA A 237 1.05 16.47 0.64
CA ALA A 237 1.74 16.77 1.88
C ALA A 237 1.48 18.22 2.28
N MET A 238 0.93 18.43 3.48
CA MET A 238 0.60 19.74 4.01
C MET A 238 1.46 20.06 5.24
N TYR A 239 2.06 21.25 5.25
CA TYR A 239 2.76 21.77 6.42
C TYR A 239 1.81 22.57 7.31
N LEU A 240 1.85 22.32 8.62
CA LEU A 240 1.22 23.19 9.60
C LEU A 240 2.14 24.39 9.87
N CYS A 241 1.85 25.54 9.26
CA CYS A 241 2.62 26.76 9.45
C CYS A 241 2.11 27.56 10.65
N THR A 242 2.87 27.57 11.76
CA THR A 242 2.60 28.47 12.89
C THR A 242 3.34 29.80 12.69
N VAL A 243 2.64 30.82 12.22
CA VAL A 243 3.25 32.14 11.96
C VAL A 243 2.98 33.10 13.11
N GLN A 244 4.03 33.78 13.59
CA GLN A 244 3.93 34.85 14.58
C GLN A 244 4.05 36.20 13.87
N CYS A 245 3.03 37.05 14.00
CA CYS A 245 3.05 38.41 13.44
C CYS A 245 2.35 39.41 14.38
N HIS A 246 2.68 40.70 14.22
CA HIS A 246 1.95 41.78 14.87
C HIS A 246 0.56 41.96 14.26
N ALA A 247 -0.42 42.42 15.06
CA ALA A 247 -1.83 42.55 14.66
C ALA A 247 -2.03 43.37 13.37
N GLU A 248 -1.22 44.39 13.12
CA GLU A 248 -1.29 45.26 11.93
C GLU A 248 -1.01 44.51 10.62
N HIS A 249 -0.29 43.39 10.68
CA HIS A 249 0.13 42.62 9.50
C HIS A 249 -0.72 41.36 9.29
N LEU A 250 -1.65 41.06 10.19
CA LEU A 250 -2.47 39.85 10.14
C LEU A 250 -3.30 39.77 8.84
N GLY A 251 -3.85 40.91 8.39
CA GLY A 251 -4.67 40.97 7.18
C GLY A 251 -3.90 40.78 5.86
N LYS A 252 -2.56 40.86 5.87
CA LYS A 252 -1.72 40.51 4.71
C LYS A 252 -1.24 39.07 4.74
N LEU A 253 -1.39 38.41 5.88
CA LEU A 253 -0.94 37.05 6.13
C LEU A 253 -1.98 36.01 5.68
N TYR A 254 -3.26 36.34 5.85
CA TYR A 254 -4.42 35.57 5.38
C TYR A 254 -4.81 35.96 3.95
#